data_AF-A0A7C3G7Z4-F1
#
_entry.id   AF-A0A7C3G7Z4-F1
#
_cell.length_a   1.000
_cell.length_b   1.000
_cell.length_c   1.000
_cell.angle_alpha   90.00
_cell.angle_beta   90.00
_cell.angle_gamma   90.00
#
_symmetry.space_group_name_H-M   'P 1'
#
loop_
_entity.id
_entity.type
_entity.pdbx_description
1 polymer ?
#
loop_
_entity_poly.entity_id
_entity_poly.type
_entity_poly.pdbx_seq_one_letter_code
_entity_poly.pdbx_strand_id
1 'polypeptide(L)'
;MPNIAQQDTLPEITVEADIAQQVWRTGVLNVLLTVVSVAAVPPIALVVSKAIRYPEQWPAALVFLAIYLFVIGLAVFRRLEPRLRAWGFLVVGYAAGSLAFARGGLAGDGSMYLLALPMLTMILVGMRSGLIMTGISVFTFAAFAFTAQIGWLERWLVRLDNSLELTDWVSKGTTFAMLLLAMIVLQWFFSRFHTQTLQASRERTAELGQAHALLQKQTEELSRRAQRFEALARISRDTTALLELENLLQRTVASIKEQLGFEAVAVYLADESDGEISLRAMAGALAPALRINAAEVRLEQLEVVTQVIFSGSLRVIQPSVKNLGRLVLPLKIRDQVIGALAVHPCGQAAFSAEDIAALQLLVAQIATAIENARLFSESQASLRELNALYRQYTVGAWEEYVQSQSEAMRYSHGSLQCSTATWQAACEQAYASGEAVAFTGDAGAGESTRSLAVPVILRDLSLGVLGFHRPDEAGAWQPEEIAMVGMIADRLALAVENIRLLEDTQRRVQQEQLVGRMTARFTRSLDMEAVLRTAVRELGQLPQVSQVSVHVGSPQASPAASEREEA
;
A
#
# COMPACT_ATOMS: atom_id res chain seq x y z
N MET A 1 -11.50 0.60 5.82
CA MET A 1 -12.26 1.59 6.62
C MET A 1 -11.88 1.43 8.08
N PRO A 2 -11.10 2.34 8.67
CA PRO A 2 -11.05 2.49 10.12
C PRO A 2 -11.81 3.76 10.55
N ASN A 3 -12.66 3.57 11.53
CA ASN A 3 -13.45 4.56 12.24
C ASN A 3 -12.49 5.40 13.10
N ILE A 4 -12.12 6.60 12.65
CA ILE A 4 -11.28 7.52 13.42
C ILE A 4 -12.18 8.33 14.36
N ALA A 5 -12.00 8.02 15.64
CA ALA A 5 -12.42 8.73 16.84
C ALA A 5 -12.81 10.20 16.64
N GLN A 6 -14.09 10.50 16.86
CA GLN A 6 -14.67 11.85 16.88
C GLN A 6 -15.22 12.21 18.26
N GLN A 7 -14.64 11.68 19.34
CA GLN A 7 -15.03 11.95 20.71
C GLN A 7 -13.76 12.17 21.53
N ASP A 8 -13.42 13.43 21.83
CA ASP A 8 -12.78 13.82 23.11
C ASP A 8 -12.41 15.32 23.22
N THR A 9 -12.63 16.17 22.21
CA THR A 9 -12.31 17.62 22.29
C THR A 9 -13.45 18.52 22.80
N LEU A 10 -14.63 17.96 23.09
CA LEU A 10 -15.81 18.75 23.48
C LEU A 10 -15.89 19.21 24.97
N PRO A 11 -15.35 18.51 25.99
CA PRO A 11 -15.55 18.94 27.38
C PRO A 11 -14.71 20.18 27.76
N GLU A 12 -13.49 20.32 27.24
CA GLU A 12 -12.55 21.38 27.63
C GLU A 12 -13.03 22.79 27.19
N ILE A 13 -13.68 22.87 26.03
CA ILE A 13 -14.21 24.13 25.46
C ILE A 13 -15.35 24.71 26.29
N THR A 14 -16.21 23.84 26.83
CA THR A 14 -17.36 24.28 27.65
C THR A 14 -16.89 24.87 28.99
N VAL A 15 -15.81 24.32 29.55
CA VAL A 15 -15.24 24.77 30.83
C VAL A 15 -14.59 26.15 30.69
N GLU A 16 -13.82 26.40 29.63
CA GLU A 16 -13.21 27.72 29.40
C GLU A 16 -14.26 28.83 29.19
N ALA A 17 -15.31 28.53 28.42
CA ALA A 17 -16.39 29.49 28.16
C ALA A 17 -17.15 29.87 29.46
N ASP A 18 -17.41 28.88 30.32
CA ASP A 18 -18.08 29.08 31.61
C ASP A 18 -17.21 29.90 32.57
N ILE A 19 -15.89 29.65 32.60
CA ILE A 19 -14.94 30.42 33.42
C ILE A 19 -14.87 31.87 32.93
N ALA A 20 -14.74 32.10 31.61
CA ALA A 20 -14.70 33.45 31.04
C ALA A 20 -15.99 34.22 31.33
N GLN A 21 -17.14 33.56 31.25
CA GLN A 21 -18.43 34.15 31.59
C GLN A 21 -18.52 34.51 33.09
N GLN A 22 -18.02 33.66 33.99
CA GLN A 22 -18.03 33.90 35.43
C GLN A 22 -17.10 35.07 35.83
N VAL A 23 -15.93 35.17 35.21
CA VAL A 23 -15.01 36.30 35.39
C VAL A 23 -15.65 37.60 34.92
N TRP A 24 -16.29 37.59 33.74
CA TRP A 24 -16.99 38.75 33.21
C TRP A 24 -18.13 39.23 34.13
N ARG A 25 -19.00 38.31 34.61
CA ARG A 25 -20.10 38.65 35.53
C ARG A 25 -19.60 39.26 36.84
N THR A 26 -18.49 38.74 37.36
CA THR A 26 -17.86 39.27 38.58
C THR A 26 -17.31 40.68 38.34
N GLY A 27 -16.73 40.93 37.17
CA GLY A 27 -16.31 42.27 36.73
C GLY A 27 -17.47 43.26 36.70
N VAL A 28 -18.56 42.90 36.01
CA VAL A 28 -19.79 43.71 35.92
C VAL A 28 -20.35 44.02 37.32
N LEU A 29 -20.47 43.00 38.18
CA LEU A 29 -20.95 43.17 39.56
C LEU A 29 -20.12 44.18 40.36
N ASN A 30 -18.80 44.13 40.25
CA ASN A 30 -17.91 45.02 40.99
C ASN A 30 -18.04 46.48 40.52
N VAL A 31 -18.12 46.71 39.20
CA VAL A 31 -18.34 48.06 38.67
C VAL A 31 -19.71 48.57 39.09
N LEU A 32 -20.75 47.75 38.96
CA LEU A 32 -22.11 48.11 39.32
C LEU A 32 -22.24 48.48 40.81
N LEU A 33 -21.70 47.65 41.71
CA LEU A 33 -21.69 47.94 43.15
C LEU A 33 -20.97 49.25 43.48
N THR A 34 -19.86 49.54 42.79
CA THR A 34 -19.09 50.78 42.99
C THR A 34 -19.88 51.98 42.49
N VAL A 35 -20.41 51.92 41.27
CA VAL A 35 -21.22 52.97 40.65
C VAL A 35 -22.46 53.26 41.50
N VAL A 36 -23.18 52.23 41.93
CA VAL A 36 -24.37 52.37 42.77
C VAL A 36 -24.01 52.96 44.14
N SER A 37 -22.90 52.53 44.76
CA SER A 37 -22.48 53.06 46.07
C SER A 37 -22.15 54.55 46.01
N VAL A 38 -21.57 55.03 44.90
CA VAL A 38 -21.26 56.45 44.70
C VAL A 38 -22.51 57.24 44.28
N ALA A 39 -23.27 56.72 43.32
CA ALA A 39 -24.44 57.38 42.76
C ALA A 39 -25.62 57.47 43.74
N ALA A 40 -25.68 56.59 44.76
CA ALA A 40 -26.70 56.65 45.79
C ALA A 40 -26.44 57.70 46.89
N VAL A 41 -25.26 58.35 46.93
CA VAL A 41 -24.94 59.38 47.93
C VAL A 41 -25.95 60.55 47.90
N PRO A 42 -26.24 61.19 46.75
CA PRO A 42 -27.20 62.30 46.70
C PRO A 42 -28.63 61.95 47.16
N PRO A 43 -29.29 60.87 46.68
CA PRO A 43 -30.64 60.57 47.12
C PRO A 43 -30.70 60.23 48.61
N ILE A 44 -29.66 59.62 49.17
CA ILE A 44 -29.61 59.32 50.61
C ILE A 44 -29.40 60.58 51.44
N ALA A 45 -28.52 61.48 50.99
CA ALA A 45 -28.37 62.78 51.63
C ALA A 45 -29.68 63.56 51.63
N LEU A 46 -30.46 63.48 50.54
CA LEU A 46 -31.79 64.09 50.45
C LEU A 46 -32.79 63.43 51.41
N VAL A 47 -32.84 62.10 51.49
CA VAL A 47 -33.71 61.36 52.43
C VAL A 47 -33.40 61.73 53.88
N VAL A 48 -32.11 61.80 54.25
CA VAL A 48 -31.69 62.21 55.59
C VAL A 48 -32.04 63.67 55.86
N SER A 49 -31.80 64.57 54.90
CA SER A 49 -32.14 66.00 55.03
C SER A 49 -33.64 66.24 55.24
N LYS A 50 -34.48 65.39 54.64
CA LYS A 50 -35.93 65.43 54.80
C LYS A 50 -36.36 64.87 56.16
N ALA A 51 -35.73 63.80 56.64
CA ALA A 51 -36.00 63.26 57.99
C ALA A 51 -35.61 64.24 59.11
N ILE A 52 -34.57 65.04 58.91
CA ILE A 52 -34.20 66.12 59.86
C ILE A 52 -35.30 67.19 59.91
N ARG A 53 -35.92 67.53 58.78
CA ARG A 53 -36.99 68.54 58.70
C ARG A 53 -38.36 68.00 59.14
N TYR A 54 -38.62 66.71 58.92
CA TYR A 54 -39.89 66.04 59.21
C TYR A 54 -39.63 64.78 60.05
N PRO A 55 -39.70 64.85 61.39
CA PRO A 55 -39.32 63.75 62.29
C PRO A 55 -40.08 62.44 62.05
N GLU A 56 -41.29 62.50 61.50
CA GLU A 56 -42.09 61.31 61.15
C GLU A 56 -41.42 60.41 60.09
N GLN A 57 -40.44 60.92 59.35
CA GLN A 57 -39.74 60.19 58.29
C GLN A 57 -38.49 59.44 58.79
N TRP A 58 -38.12 59.52 60.07
CA TRP A 58 -36.95 58.80 60.60
C TRP A 58 -36.99 57.27 60.41
N PRO A 59 -38.11 56.56 60.65
CA PRO A 59 -38.19 55.12 60.39
C PRO A 59 -37.90 54.79 58.92
N ALA A 60 -38.24 55.70 58.00
CA ALA A 60 -37.95 55.56 56.58
C ALA A 60 -36.47 55.71 56.25
N ALA A 61 -35.89 56.80 56.74
CA ALA A 61 -34.50 57.15 56.48
C ALA A 61 -33.54 56.09 57.04
N LEU A 62 -33.83 55.53 58.22
CA LEU A 62 -33.02 54.47 58.82
C LEU A 62 -32.98 53.19 57.97
N VAL A 63 -34.11 52.80 57.37
CA VAL A 63 -34.15 51.62 56.49
C VAL A 63 -33.37 51.85 55.19
N PHE A 64 -33.51 53.02 54.56
CA PHE A 64 -32.72 53.36 53.37
C PHE A 64 -31.21 53.48 53.67
N LEU A 65 -30.85 54.03 54.84
CA LEU A 65 -29.46 54.10 55.29
C LEU A 65 -28.89 52.70 55.55
N ALA A 66 -29.66 51.80 56.17
CA ALA A 66 -29.25 50.41 56.39
C ALA A 66 -29.05 49.65 55.06
N ILE A 67 -29.99 49.80 54.12
CA ILE A 67 -29.89 49.27 52.75
C ILE A 67 -28.61 49.76 52.07
N TYR A 68 -28.30 51.06 52.20
CA TYR A 68 -27.13 51.64 51.58
C TYR A 68 -25.82 51.16 52.19
N LEU A 69 -25.72 51.15 53.52
CA LEU A 69 -24.55 50.60 54.23
C LEU A 69 -24.34 49.12 53.88
N PHE A 70 -25.43 48.38 53.67
CA PHE A 70 -25.34 47.00 53.20
C PHE A 70 -24.78 46.91 51.77
N VAL A 71 -25.23 47.75 50.84
CA VAL A 71 -24.68 47.82 49.47
C VAL A 71 -23.19 48.19 49.47
N ILE A 72 -22.78 49.17 50.30
CA ILE A 72 -21.35 49.51 50.50
C ILE A 72 -20.60 48.30 51.06
N GLY A 73 -21.18 47.60 52.05
CA GLY A 73 -20.62 46.38 52.59
C GLY A 73 -20.36 45.35 51.50
N LEU A 74 -21.33 45.09 50.63
CA LEU A 74 -21.16 44.20 49.47
C LEU A 74 -20.08 44.70 48.49
N ALA A 75 -19.89 46.00 48.35
CA ALA A 75 -18.86 46.59 47.48
C ALA A 75 -17.44 46.41 48.07
N VAL A 76 -17.29 46.59 49.39
CA VAL A 76 -16.00 46.54 50.11
C VAL A 76 -15.57 45.10 50.44
N PHE A 77 -16.50 44.25 50.89
CA PHE A 77 -16.22 42.86 51.27
C PHE A 77 -16.10 41.94 50.06
N ARG A 78 -14.99 42.07 49.32
CA ARG A 78 -14.68 41.25 48.14
C ARG A 78 -14.33 39.80 48.44
N ARG A 79 -14.20 39.41 49.72
CA ARG A 79 -13.95 38.02 50.15
C ARG A 79 -15.17 37.11 50.00
N LEU A 80 -16.38 37.66 49.91
CA LEU A 80 -17.61 36.88 49.70
C LEU A 80 -17.68 36.34 48.27
N GLU A 81 -18.25 35.14 48.12
CA GLU A 81 -18.46 34.53 46.81
C GLU A 81 -19.25 35.48 45.89
N PRO A 82 -18.83 35.67 44.62
CA PRO A 82 -19.48 36.62 43.71
C PRO A 82 -20.98 36.40 43.54
N ARG A 83 -21.42 35.13 43.58
CA ARG A 83 -22.84 34.77 43.50
C ARG A 83 -23.64 35.26 44.70
N LEU A 84 -23.10 35.12 45.91
CA LEU A 84 -23.74 35.62 47.14
C LEU A 84 -23.84 37.15 47.13
N ARG A 85 -22.79 37.84 46.65
CA ARG A 85 -22.80 39.29 46.50
C ARG A 85 -23.83 39.77 45.47
N ALA A 86 -23.95 39.05 44.34
CA ALA A 86 -24.95 39.35 43.32
C ALA A 86 -26.38 39.19 43.84
N TRP A 87 -26.68 38.06 44.49
CA TRP A 87 -27.99 37.84 45.10
C TRP A 87 -28.28 38.82 46.23
N GLY A 88 -27.30 39.10 47.10
CA GLY A 88 -27.43 40.11 48.15
C GLY A 88 -27.76 41.48 47.59
N PHE A 89 -27.09 41.89 46.50
CA PHE A 89 -27.38 43.14 45.81
C PHE A 89 -28.79 43.18 45.22
N LEU A 90 -29.22 42.08 44.56
CA LEU A 90 -30.54 41.99 43.94
C LEU A 90 -31.68 41.96 44.97
N VAL A 91 -31.52 41.20 46.06
CA VAL A 91 -32.52 41.12 47.15
C VAL A 91 -32.70 42.47 47.82
N VAL A 92 -31.59 43.18 48.06
CA VAL A 92 -31.62 44.51 48.67
C VAL A 92 -32.19 45.55 47.71
N GLY A 93 -31.85 45.46 46.42
CA GLY A 93 -32.46 46.29 45.37
C GLY A 93 -33.97 46.06 45.26
N TYR A 94 -34.41 44.80 45.37
CA TYR A 94 -35.84 44.45 45.42
C TYR A 94 -36.52 45.01 46.67
N ALA A 95 -35.95 44.80 47.86
CA ALA A 95 -36.48 45.36 49.10
C ALA A 95 -36.56 46.90 49.06
N ALA A 96 -35.53 47.56 48.54
CA ALA A 96 -35.51 49.00 48.34
C ALA A 96 -36.61 49.46 47.36
N GLY A 97 -36.76 48.74 46.23
CA GLY A 97 -37.78 49.02 45.22
C GLY A 97 -39.20 48.85 45.75
N SER A 98 -39.48 47.73 46.43
CA SER A 98 -40.79 47.47 47.06
C SER A 98 -41.11 48.47 48.17
N LEU A 99 -40.13 48.87 48.99
CA LEU A 99 -40.32 49.89 50.02
C LEU A 99 -40.56 51.28 49.42
N ALA A 100 -39.82 51.63 48.37
CA ALA A 100 -40.05 52.87 47.62
C ALA A 100 -41.44 52.89 46.95
N PHE A 101 -41.89 51.74 46.43
CA PHE A 101 -43.22 51.59 45.83
C PHE A 101 -44.32 51.70 46.88
N ALA A 102 -44.18 51.04 48.03
CA ALA A 102 -45.16 51.08 49.11
C ALA A 102 -45.38 52.50 49.65
N ARG A 103 -44.33 53.33 49.66
CA ARG A 103 -44.41 54.71 50.17
C ARG A 103 -44.90 55.75 49.18
N GLY A 104 -44.45 55.65 47.93
CA GLY A 104 -44.73 56.64 46.88
C GLY A 104 -45.81 56.22 45.88
N GLY A 105 -46.31 54.99 45.98
CA GLY A 105 -47.27 54.43 45.04
C GLY A 105 -46.77 54.49 43.60
N LEU A 106 -47.69 54.70 42.66
CA LEU A 106 -47.38 54.80 41.23
C LEU A 106 -46.54 56.05 40.89
N ALA A 107 -46.68 57.13 41.66
CA ALA A 107 -45.94 58.38 41.45
C ALA A 107 -44.50 58.33 42.00
N GLY A 108 -44.16 57.34 42.81
CA GLY A 108 -42.84 57.17 43.41
C GLY A 108 -41.83 56.43 42.53
N ASP A 109 -40.61 56.30 43.04
CA ASP A 109 -39.48 55.75 42.29
C ASP A 109 -39.46 54.20 42.25
N GLY A 110 -40.31 53.54 43.04
CA GLY A 110 -40.31 52.09 43.20
C GLY A 110 -40.53 51.31 41.89
N SER A 111 -41.32 51.88 40.96
CA SER A 111 -41.59 51.28 39.65
C SER A 111 -40.32 51.18 38.80
N MET A 112 -39.43 52.17 38.91
CA MET A 112 -38.16 52.20 38.17
C MET A 112 -37.21 51.08 38.66
N TYR A 113 -37.19 50.80 39.96
CA TYR A 113 -36.42 49.68 40.52
C TYR A 113 -36.97 48.34 40.06
N LEU A 114 -38.29 48.13 40.12
CA LEU A 114 -38.92 46.88 39.68
C LEU A 114 -38.68 46.58 38.19
N LEU A 115 -38.53 47.62 37.36
CA LEU A 115 -38.23 47.48 35.93
C LEU A 115 -36.74 47.20 35.66
N ALA A 116 -35.83 47.73 36.49
CA ALA A 116 -34.39 47.49 36.35
C ALA A 116 -33.94 46.11 36.86
N LEU A 117 -34.61 45.57 37.89
CA LEU A 117 -34.20 44.33 38.56
C LEU A 117 -34.15 43.08 37.66
N PRO A 118 -35.11 42.82 36.75
CA PRO A 118 -35.04 41.67 35.86
C PRO A 118 -33.82 41.70 34.94
N MET A 119 -33.49 42.88 34.40
CA MET A 119 -32.32 43.04 33.54
C MET A 119 -31.01 42.87 34.30
N LEU A 120 -30.91 43.42 35.52
CA LEU A 120 -29.77 43.21 36.40
C LEU A 120 -29.61 41.73 36.77
N THR A 121 -30.71 41.03 37.04
CA THR A 121 -30.69 39.59 37.38
C THR A 121 -30.26 38.74 36.18
N MET A 122 -30.75 39.07 34.99
CA MET A 122 -30.42 38.38 33.75
C MET A 122 -28.91 38.43 33.46
N ILE A 123 -28.28 39.55 33.78
CA ILE A 123 -26.87 39.78 33.46
C ILE A 123 -25.94 39.29 34.58
N LEU A 124 -26.31 39.49 35.85
CA LEU A 124 -25.48 39.08 36.98
C LEU A 124 -25.58 37.58 37.28
N VAL A 125 -26.76 36.97 37.09
CA VAL A 125 -27.04 35.58 37.50
C VAL A 125 -27.34 34.69 36.29
N GLY A 126 -28.12 35.19 35.32
CA GLY A 126 -28.37 34.49 34.07
C GLY A 126 -29.82 34.59 33.58
N MET A 127 -30.04 34.18 32.33
CA MET A 127 -31.32 34.28 31.61
C MET A 127 -32.51 33.71 32.40
N ARG A 128 -32.39 32.49 32.95
CA ARG A 128 -33.48 31.82 33.68
C ARG A 128 -33.89 32.59 34.93
N SER A 129 -32.92 33.04 35.72
CA SER A 129 -33.17 33.84 36.92
C SER A 129 -33.74 35.22 36.59
N GLY A 130 -33.31 35.82 35.47
CA GLY A 130 -33.87 37.07 34.95
C GLY A 130 -35.36 36.97 34.65
N LEU A 131 -35.79 35.91 33.95
CA LEU A 131 -37.22 35.66 33.65
C LEU A 131 -38.05 35.43 34.92
N ILE A 132 -37.51 34.70 35.90
CA ILE A 132 -38.18 34.51 37.20
C ILE A 132 -38.34 35.86 37.91
N MET A 133 -37.30 36.70 37.92
CA MET A 133 -37.37 38.03 38.50
C MET A 133 -38.38 38.93 37.76
N THR A 134 -38.52 38.80 36.44
CA THR A 134 -39.61 39.48 35.70
C THR A 134 -40.97 39.10 36.26
N GLY A 135 -41.21 37.79 36.46
CA GLY A 135 -42.44 37.28 37.08
C GLY A 135 -42.66 37.85 38.49
N ILE A 136 -41.62 37.88 39.31
CA ILE A 136 -41.66 38.46 40.67
C ILE A 136 -41.98 39.95 40.61
N SER A 137 -41.31 40.73 39.74
CA SER A 137 -41.57 42.17 39.59
C SER A 137 -43.00 42.46 39.14
N VAL A 138 -43.51 41.71 38.16
CA VAL A 138 -44.89 41.85 37.66
C VAL A 138 -45.91 41.47 38.74
N PHE A 139 -45.68 40.36 39.44
CA PHE A 139 -46.53 39.95 40.56
C PHE A 139 -46.53 40.99 41.68
N THR A 140 -45.36 41.54 42.02
CA THR A 140 -45.21 42.57 43.05
C THR A 140 -45.99 43.83 42.68
N PHE A 141 -45.88 44.25 41.43
CA PHE A 141 -46.65 45.38 40.91
C PHE A 141 -48.16 45.12 40.99
N ALA A 142 -48.62 43.94 40.56
CA ALA A 142 -50.02 43.55 40.63
C ALA A 142 -50.55 43.43 42.07
N ALA A 143 -49.73 42.89 42.98
CA ALA A 143 -50.05 42.79 44.40
C ALA A 143 -50.22 44.18 45.02
N PHE A 144 -49.32 45.12 44.72
CA PHE A 144 -49.47 46.50 45.18
C PHE A 144 -50.71 47.17 44.58
N ALA A 145 -50.97 46.98 43.28
CA ALA A 145 -52.19 47.49 42.64
C ALA A 145 -53.48 46.96 43.32
N PHE A 146 -53.51 45.68 43.66
CA PHE A 146 -54.62 45.06 44.40
C PHE A 146 -54.74 45.61 45.82
N THR A 147 -53.63 45.78 46.54
CA THR A 147 -53.66 46.38 47.89
C THR A 147 -54.07 47.86 47.88
N ALA A 148 -53.78 48.58 46.80
CA ALA A 148 -54.26 49.94 46.59
C ALA A 148 -55.77 49.96 46.40
N GLN A 149 -56.33 49.04 45.60
CA GLN A 149 -57.77 48.91 45.36
C GLN A 149 -58.58 48.67 46.65
N ILE A 150 -58.01 47.92 47.61
CA ILE A 150 -58.67 47.61 48.90
C ILE A 150 -58.46 48.74 49.94
N GLY A 151 -57.73 49.80 49.59
CA GLY A 151 -57.42 50.92 50.50
C GLY A 151 -56.40 50.59 51.58
N TRP A 152 -55.84 49.37 51.58
CA TRP A 152 -54.82 48.98 52.56
C TRP A 152 -53.52 49.75 52.36
N LEU A 153 -53.16 50.05 51.09
CA LEU A 153 -51.96 50.79 50.75
C LEU A 153 -52.02 52.26 51.23
N GLU A 154 -53.21 52.87 51.28
CA GLU A 154 -53.39 54.26 51.74
C GLU A 154 -52.90 54.49 53.18
N ARG A 155 -52.99 53.46 54.03
CA ARG A 155 -52.46 53.50 55.40
C ARG A 155 -50.94 53.57 55.48
N TRP A 156 -50.25 53.19 54.41
CA TRP A 156 -48.79 53.12 54.31
C TRP A 156 -48.20 54.16 53.35
N LEU A 157 -49.02 54.78 52.49
CA LEU A 157 -48.62 55.86 51.60
C LEU A 157 -48.24 57.09 52.41
N VAL A 158 -47.01 57.58 52.21
CA VAL A 158 -46.48 58.75 52.92
C VAL A 158 -46.72 60.03 52.10
N ARG A 159 -46.90 59.92 50.77
CA ARG A 159 -47.23 61.05 49.87
C ARG A 159 -48.11 60.58 48.71
N LEU A 160 -49.24 61.26 48.49
CA LEU A 160 -50.09 61.11 47.30
C LEU A 160 -49.93 62.26 46.29
N ASP A 161 -49.27 63.36 46.65
CA ASP A 161 -49.20 64.55 45.80
C ASP A 161 -48.08 64.44 44.75
N ASN A 162 -48.42 64.77 43.49
CA ASN A 162 -47.44 64.93 42.42
C ASN A 162 -46.77 66.30 42.58
N SER A 163 -45.83 66.36 43.53
CA SER A 163 -45.15 67.59 43.94
C SER A 163 -44.44 68.29 42.78
N LEU A 164 -44.71 69.59 42.62
CA LEU A 164 -44.00 70.50 41.72
C LEU A 164 -42.75 71.09 42.39
N GLU A 165 -42.41 70.69 43.61
CA GLU A 165 -41.22 71.17 44.30
C GLU A 165 -39.94 70.70 43.62
N LEU A 166 -39.02 71.63 43.38
CA LEU A 166 -37.72 71.34 42.76
C LEU A 166 -36.95 70.24 43.50
N THR A 167 -37.09 70.12 44.83
CA THR A 167 -36.37 69.10 45.62
C THR A 167 -36.86 67.67 45.34
N ASP A 168 -38.14 67.48 45.02
CA ASP A 168 -38.69 66.18 44.66
C ASP A 168 -38.28 65.81 43.23
N TRP A 169 -38.27 66.77 42.30
CA TRP A 169 -37.74 66.59 40.95
C TRP A 169 -36.25 66.24 40.92
N VAL A 170 -35.44 66.89 41.75
CA VAL A 170 -34.01 66.55 41.89
C VAL A 170 -33.86 65.13 42.43
N SER A 171 -34.65 64.72 43.42
CA SER A 171 -34.61 63.35 43.96
C SER A 171 -34.94 62.31 42.89
N LYS A 172 -36.07 62.46 42.17
CA LYS A 172 -36.45 61.54 41.09
C LYS A 172 -35.45 61.55 39.94
N GLY A 173 -34.91 62.73 39.61
CA GLY A 173 -33.88 62.89 38.59
C GLY A 173 -32.59 62.14 38.93
N THR A 174 -32.19 62.13 40.21
CA THR A 174 -30.98 61.39 40.65
C THR A 174 -31.16 59.87 40.58
N THR A 175 -32.32 59.34 40.98
CA THR A 175 -32.61 57.90 40.89
C THR A 175 -32.70 57.46 39.44
N PHE A 176 -33.36 58.26 38.60
CA PHE A 176 -33.40 58.03 37.15
C PHE A 176 -31.99 58.06 36.51
N ALA A 177 -31.19 59.08 36.79
CA ALA A 177 -29.83 59.20 36.27
C ALA A 177 -28.91 58.06 36.73
N MET A 178 -29.07 57.60 37.97
CA MET A 178 -28.35 56.46 38.53
C MET A 178 -28.71 55.15 37.80
N LEU A 179 -29.99 54.89 37.57
CA LEU A 179 -30.44 53.71 36.82
C LEU A 179 -29.99 53.76 35.36
N LEU A 180 -30.02 54.95 34.75
CA LEU A 180 -29.55 55.17 33.38
C LEU A 180 -28.02 54.96 33.28
N LEU A 181 -27.24 55.45 34.23
CA LEU A 181 -25.80 55.20 34.29
C LEU A 181 -25.50 53.71 34.47
N ALA A 182 -26.23 53.02 35.36
CA ALA A 182 -26.11 51.58 35.53
C ALA A 182 -26.41 50.83 34.23
N MET A 183 -27.45 51.25 33.49
CA MET A 183 -27.81 50.71 32.18
C MET A 183 -26.71 50.91 31.14
N ILE A 184 -26.16 52.12 31.03
CA ILE A 184 -25.09 52.44 30.07
C ILE A 184 -23.85 51.59 30.35
N VAL A 185 -23.43 51.51 31.61
CA VAL A 185 -22.28 50.69 32.02
C VAL A 185 -22.52 49.23 31.63
N LEU A 186 -23.73 48.73 31.90
CA LEU A 186 -24.12 47.36 31.60
C LEU A 186 -24.11 47.06 30.09
N GLN A 187 -24.65 47.99 29.29
CA GLN A 187 -24.67 47.91 27.83
C GLN A 187 -23.26 47.99 27.24
N TRP A 188 -22.39 48.84 27.79
CA TRP A 188 -20.98 48.93 27.39
C TRP A 188 -20.23 47.62 27.65
N PHE A 189 -20.41 47.03 28.84
CA PHE A 189 -19.82 45.73 29.18
C PHE A 189 -20.32 44.60 28.28
N PHE A 190 -21.62 44.58 27.98
CA PHE A 190 -22.21 43.58 27.09
C PHE A 190 -21.68 43.71 25.66
N SER A 191 -21.65 44.93 25.13
CA SER A 191 -21.12 45.21 23.79
C SER A 191 -19.65 44.78 23.67
N ARG A 192 -18.82 45.10 24.69
CA ARG A 192 -17.42 44.70 24.73
C ARG A 192 -17.22 43.18 24.78
N PHE A 193 -18.03 42.48 25.58
CA PHE A 193 -17.97 41.01 25.64
C PHE A 193 -18.38 40.36 24.32
N HIS A 194 -19.41 40.90 23.66
CA HIS A 194 -19.90 40.37 22.40
C HIS A 194 -18.90 40.59 21.25
N THR A 195 -18.24 41.74 21.19
CA THR A 195 -17.23 42.00 20.14
C THR A 195 -16.00 41.13 20.31
N GLN A 196 -15.54 40.92 21.55
CA GLN A 196 -14.39 40.05 21.83
C GLN A 196 -14.67 38.58 21.48
N THR A 197 -15.85 38.06 21.83
CA THR A 197 -16.23 36.67 21.50
C THR A 197 -16.40 36.45 20.00
N LEU A 198 -16.97 37.43 19.28
CA LEU A 198 -17.08 37.36 17.82
C LEU A 198 -15.73 37.40 17.11
N GLN A 199 -14.78 38.21 17.58
CA GLN A 199 -13.43 38.27 17.01
C GLN A 199 -12.68 36.95 17.21
N ALA A 200 -12.66 36.42 18.43
CA ALA A 200 -12.03 35.14 18.72
C ALA A 200 -12.64 33.99 17.91
N SER A 201 -13.97 34.01 17.69
CA SER A 201 -14.63 33.02 16.82
C SER A 201 -14.21 33.16 15.36
N ARG A 202 -14.08 34.40 14.84
CA ARG A 202 -13.68 34.65 13.45
C ARG A 202 -12.25 34.22 13.17
N GLU A 203 -11.33 34.54 14.09
CA GLU A 203 -9.92 34.13 13.99
C GLU A 203 -9.79 32.60 13.94
N ARG A 204 -10.48 31.89 14.85
CA ARG A 204 -10.49 30.41 14.85
C ARG A 204 -11.08 29.80 13.59
N THR A 205 -12.15 30.40 13.03
CA THR A 205 -12.71 29.92 11.74
C THR A 205 -11.77 30.18 10.57
N ALA A 206 -11.01 31.28 10.60
CA ALA A 206 -10.02 31.59 9.57
C ALA A 206 -8.82 30.63 9.64
N GLU A 207 -8.32 30.33 10.84
CA GLU A 207 -7.26 29.33 11.06
C GLU A 207 -7.68 27.94 10.59
N LEU A 208 -8.88 27.48 10.95
CA LEU A 208 -9.42 26.20 10.49
C LEU A 208 -9.60 26.15 8.97
N GLY A 209 -9.98 27.26 8.34
CA GLY A 209 -10.08 27.39 6.88
C GLY A 209 -8.73 27.32 6.19
N GLN A 210 -7.71 27.99 6.73
CA GLN A 210 -6.34 27.93 6.21
C GLN A 210 -5.73 26.53 6.37
N ALA A 211 -5.95 25.87 7.52
CA ALA A 211 -5.50 24.51 7.75
C ALA A 211 -6.17 23.51 6.78
N HIS A 212 -7.48 23.64 6.54
CA HIS A 212 -8.18 22.82 5.55
C HIS A 212 -7.67 23.04 4.13
N ALA A 213 -7.44 24.29 3.73
CA ALA A 213 -6.90 24.60 2.41
C ALA A 213 -5.48 24.04 2.22
N LEU A 214 -4.64 24.11 3.26
CA LEU A 214 -3.30 23.53 3.24
C LEU A 214 -3.34 22.00 3.13
N LEU A 215 -4.21 21.35 3.91
CA LEU A 215 -4.40 19.90 3.86
C LEU A 215 -4.92 19.44 2.50
N GLN A 216 -5.88 20.16 1.90
CA GLN A 216 -6.37 19.88 0.54
C GLN A 216 -5.25 19.99 -0.49
N LYS A 217 -4.44 21.05 -0.41
CA LYS A 217 -3.31 21.24 -1.33
C LYS A 217 -2.27 20.10 -1.22
N GLN A 218 -1.98 19.66 0.01
CA GLN A 218 -1.08 18.52 0.24
C GLN A 218 -1.67 17.20 -0.26
N THR A 219 -2.97 16.96 -0.07
CA THR A 219 -3.63 15.74 -0.56
C THR A 219 -3.72 15.69 -2.08
N GLU A 220 -3.97 16.83 -2.75
CA GLU A 220 -3.91 16.92 -4.21
C GLU A 220 -2.50 16.66 -4.75
N GLU A 221 -1.46 17.22 -4.10
CA GLU A 221 -0.07 17.01 -4.50
C GLU A 221 0.37 15.55 -4.29
N LEU A 222 -0.02 14.95 -3.15
CA LEU A 222 0.21 13.52 -2.88
C LEU A 222 -0.53 12.64 -3.89
N SER A 223 -1.78 12.96 -4.25
CA SER A 223 -2.53 12.23 -5.26
C SER A 223 -1.87 12.33 -6.63
N ARG A 224 -1.35 13.50 -7.02
CA ARG A 224 -0.59 13.67 -8.27
C ARG A 224 0.69 12.86 -8.27
N ARG A 225 1.44 12.86 -7.15
CA ARG A 225 2.64 12.05 -6.98
C ARG A 225 2.30 10.56 -7.07
N ALA A 226 1.24 10.11 -6.40
CA ALA A 226 0.77 8.72 -6.44
C ALA A 226 0.36 8.29 -7.86
N GLN A 227 -0.40 9.11 -8.60
CA GLN A 227 -0.76 8.83 -9.99
C GLN A 227 0.46 8.74 -10.91
N ARG A 228 1.47 9.60 -10.72
CA ARG A 228 2.75 9.51 -11.44
C ARG A 228 3.49 8.21 -11.11
N PHE A 229 3.53 7.80 -9.85
CA PHE A 229 4.11 6.51 -9.44
C PHE A 229 3.34 5.31 -9.98
N GLU A 230 2.00 5.38 -10.05
CA GLU A 230 1.16 4.32 -10.58
C GLU A 230 1.34 4.15 -12.10
N ALA A 231 1.51 5.26 -12.84
CA ALA A 231 1.87 5.24 -14.26
C ALA A 231 3.25 4.58 -14.47
N LEU A 232 4.26 4.94 -13.68
CA LEU A 232 5.58 4.30 -13.70
C LEU A 232 5.49 2.79 -13.35
N ALA A 233 4.67 2.43 -12.37
CA ALA A 233 4.43 1.04 -11.99
C ALA A 233 3.63 0.24 -13.04
N ARG A 234 2.97 0.91 -13.99
CA ARG A 234 2.30 0.27 -15.13
C ARG A 234 3.30 -0.10 -16.22
N ILE A 235 4.22 0.82 -16.54
CA ILE A 235 5.36 0.57 -17.46
C ILE A 235 6.17 -0.65 -16.96
N SER A 236 6.42 -0.69 -15.66
CA SER A 236 7.07 -1.82 -14.97
C SER A 236 6.39 -3.17 -15.26
N ARG A 237 5.06 -3.23 -15.17
CA ARG A 237 4.29 -4.46 -15.41
C ARG A 237 4.29 -4.89 -16.87
N ASP A 238 4.17 -3.94 -17.79
CA ASP A 238 4.19 -4.22 -19.24
C ASP A 238 5.57 -4.71 -19.71
N THR A 239 6.64 -4.36 -18.98
CA THR A 239 8.01 -4.84 -19.23
C THR A 239 8.18 -6.32 -18.88
N THR A 240 7.34 -6.89 -18.00
CA THR A 240 7.49 -8.28 -17.52
C THR A 240 6.81 -9.30 -18.45
N ALA A 241 6.12 -8.86 -19.52
CA ALA A 241 5.17 -9.68 -20.26
C ALA A 241 5.63 -10.19 -21.65
N LEU A 242 6.85 -9.90 -22.10
CA LEU A 242 7.34 -10.37 -23.42
C LEU A 242 8.62 -11.19 -23.28
N LEU A 243 8.53 -12.44 -23.74
CA LEU A 243 9.51 -13.53 -23.61
C LEU A 243 10.72 -13.43 -24.55
N GLU A 244 10.98 -12.28 -25.15
CA GLU A 244 12.15 -12.06 -26.01
C GLU A 244 12.81 -10.73 -25.64
N LEU A 245 14.08 -10.81 -25.20
CA LEU A 245 14.87 -9.68 -24.70
C LEU A 245 14.85 -8.48 -25.66
N GLU A 246 14.96 -8.73 -26.96
CA GLU A 246 14.97 -7.69 -28.00
C GLU A 246 13.65 -6.92 -28.06
N ASN A 247 12.53 -7.64 -28.07
CA ASN A 247 11.18 -7.05 -28.10
C ASN A 247 10.87 -6.26 -26.82
N LEU A 248 11.30 -6.78 -25.67
CA LEU A 248 11.18 -6.09 -24.38
C LEU A 248 11.96 -4.78 -24.39
N LEU A 249 13.23 -4.82 -24.78
CA LEU A 249 14.10 -3.65 -24.82
C LEU A 249 13.56 -2.60 -25.80
N GLN A 250 13.11 -3.01 -26.98
CA GLN A 250 12.59 -2.10 -28.01
C GLN A 250 11.32 -1.37 -27.55
N ARG A 251 10.37 -2.07 -26.90
CA ARG A 251 9.16 -1.44 -26.33
C ARG A 251 9.49 -0.52 -25.16
N THR A 252 10.48 -0.89 -24.36
CA THR A 252 10.94 -0.10 -23.21
C THR A 252 11.53 1.23 -23.67
N VAL A 253 12.46 1.22 -24.62
CA VAL A 253 13.06 2.48 -25.14
C VAL A 253 12.03 3.36 -25.85
N ALA A 254 11.05 2.76 -26.55
CA ALA A 254 9.95 3.50 -27.16
C ALA A 254 9.06 4.18 -26.10
N SER A 255 8.72 3.46 -25.02
CA SER A 255 7.90 4.00 -23.93
C SER A 255 8.62 5.13 -23.18
N ILE A 256 9.92 4.98 -22.92
CA ILE A 256 10.74 6.03 -22.30
C ILE A 256 10.76 7.29 -23.18
N LYS A 257 10.94 7.10 -24.49
CA LYS A 257 10.93 8.21 -25.45
C LYS A 257 9.58 8.95 -25.43
N GLU A 258 8.47 8.23 -25.57
CA GLU A 258 7.13 8.83 -25.68
C GLU A 258 6.65 9.47 -24.37
N GLN A 259 6.85 8.80 -23.24
CA GLN A 259 6.27 9.23 -21.96
C GLN A 259 7.11 10.28 -21.24
N LEU A 260 8.43 10.29 -21.45
CA LEU A 260 9.34 11.27 -20.84
C LEU A 260 9.79 12.35 -21.84
N GLY A 261 9.34 12.29 -23.10
CA GLY A 261 9.55 13.38 -24.08
C GLY A 261 10.98 13.51 -24.60
N PHE A 262 11.76 12.43 -24.61
CA PHE A 262 13.14 12.44 -25.11
C PHE A 262 13.20 12.35 -26.64
N GLU A 263 14.27 12.90 -27.23
CA GLU A 263 14.47 12.86 -28.69
C GLU A 263 14.91 11.46 -29.15
N ALA A 264 15.84 10.87 -28.41
CA ALA A 264 16.30 9.51 -28.66
C ALA A 264 16.71 8.79 -27.36
N VAL A 265 16.49 7.48 -27.34
CA VAL A 265 16.83 6.57 -26.23
C VAL A 265 17.48 5.33 -26.82
N ALA A 266 18.60 4.88 -26.25
CA ALA A 266 19.33 3.70 -26.70
C ALA A 266 19.83 2.85 -25.53
N VAL A 267 19.75 1.53 -25.67
CA VAL A 267 20.29 0.55 -24.71
C VAL A 267 21.49 -0.17 -25.32
N TYR A 268 22.59 -0.15 -24.59
CA TYR A 268 23.83 -0.86 -24.91
C TYR A 268 24.05 -1.96 -23.88
N LEU A 269 24.42 -3.16 -24.34
CA LEU A 269 24.83 -4.27 -23.48
C LEU A 269 26.28 -4.65 -23.75
N ALA A 270 27.01 -4.97 -22.69
CA ALA A 270 28.35 -5.53 -22.79
C ALA A 270 28.26 -7.06 -22.85
N ASP A 271 28.94 -7.68 -23.80
CA ASP A 271 29.12 -9.13 -23.82
C ASP A 271 30.20 -9.53 -22.80
N GLU A 272 29.93 -10.55 -21.99
CA GLU A 272 30.88 -11.05 -20.99
C GLU A 272 32.06 -11.81 -21.63
N SER A 273 31.89 -12.29 -22.85
CA SER A 273 32.84 -13.18 -23.53
C SER A 273 34.05 -12.41 -24.08
N ASP A 274 33.79 -11.30 -24.78
CA ASP A 274 34.80 -10.56 -25.55
C ASP A 274 34.92 -9.08 -25.13
N GLY A 275 34.12 -8.63 -24.15
CA GLY A 275 34.09 -7.23 -23.71
C GLY A 275 33.52 -6.27 -24.75
N GLU A 276 32.87 -6.80 -25.79
CA GLU A 276 32.27 -6.02 -26.87
C GLU A 276 30.97 -5.35 -26.40
N ILE A 277 30.80 -4.07 -26.72
CA ILE A 277 29.60 -3.31 -26.38
C ILE A 277 28.71 -3.23 -27.62
N SER A 278 27.54 -3.86 -27.56
CA SER A 278 26.57 -3.92 -28.65
C SER A 278 25.36 -3.02 -28.37
N LEU A 279 24.85 -2.35 -29.40
CA LEU A 279 23.56 -1.66 -29.35
C LEU A 279 22.44 -2.70 -29.47
N ARG A 280 21.56 -2.77 -28.46
CA ARG A 280 20.48 -3.79 -28.41
C ARG A 280 19.10 -3.24 -28.69
N ALA A 281 18.84 -1.97 -28.42
CA ALA A 281 17.57 -1.32 -28.75
C ALA A 281 17.74 0.20 -28.89
N MET A 282 16.91 0.81 -29.74
CA MET A 282 16.89 2.26 -29.96
C MET A 282 15.49 2.75 -30.34
N ALA A 283 15.09 3.89 -29.80
CA ALA A 283 13.92 4.65 -30.23
C ALA A 283 14.27 6.12 -30.48
N GLY A 284 13.82 6.68 -31.60
CA GLY A 284 14.15 8.04 -32.02
C GLY A 284 15.13 8.09 -33.19
N ALA A 285 15.27 9.25 -33.82
CA ALA A 285 16.24 9.45 -34.88
C ALA A 285 17.51 10.05 -34.26
N LEU A 286 18.49 9.22 -33.90
CA LEU A 286 19.86 9.72 -33.89
C LEU A 286 20.23 10.07 -35.34
N ALA A 287 20.95 11.18 -35.54
CA ALA A 287 21.31 11.70 -36.86
C ALA A 287 21.72 10.59 -37.86
N PRO A 288 21.50 10.76 -39.18
CA PRO A 288 21.72 9.72 -40.21
C PRO A 288 23.11 9.05 -40.24
N ALA A 289 24.08 9.59 -39.52
CA ALA A 289 25.41 9.02 -39.31
C ALA A 289 25.43 7.77 -38.38
N LEU A 290 24.31 7.42 -37.75
CA LEU A 290 24.18 6.26 -36.84
C LEU A 290 23.32 5.13 -37.41
N ARG A 291 23.39 4.85 -38.72
CA ARG A 291 22.98 3.54 -39.26
C ARG A 291 23.98 2.48 -38.80
N ILE A 292 23.89 2.10 -37.53
CA ILE A 292 24.75 1.10 -36.92
C ILE A 292 24.15 -0.27 -37.24
N ASN A 293 24.78 -1.00 -38.16
CA ASN A 293 24.67 -2.46 -38.17
C ASN A 293 25.31 -2.96 -36.87
N ALA A 294 24.59 -3.83 -36.16
CA ALA A 294 25.00 -4.37 -34.85
C ALA A 294 26.36 -5.10 -34.84
N ALA A 295 26.99 -5.30 -35.99
CA ALA A 295 28.23 -6.06 -36.16
C ALA A 295 29.52 -5.22 -36.20
N GLU A 296 29.47 -3.88 -36.29
CA GLU A 296 30.69 -3.05 -36.32
C GLU A 296 30.45 -1.67 -35.68
N VAL A 297 30.74 -1.52 -34.38
CA VAL A 297 30.80 -0.19 -33.74
C VAL A 297 32.23 0.13 -33.31
N ARG A 298 32.85 1.12 -33.96
CA ARG A 298 34.17 1.63 -33.58
C ARG A 298 34.09 2.43 -32.26
N LEU A 299 34.98 2.10 -31.34
CA LEU A 299 35.12 2.64 -29.97
C LEU A 299 35.13 4.19 -29.87
N GLU A 300 35.49 4.89 -30.94
CA GLU A 300 35.62 6.36 -30.97
C GLU A 300 34.27 7.12 -30.83
N GLN A 301 33.12 6.49 -31.12
CA GLN A 301 31.79 7.14 -31.01
C GLN A 301 31.02 6.80 -29.73
N LEU A 302 31.53 5.86 -28.92
CA LEU A 302 30.92 5.37 -27.68
C LEU A 302 31.67 5.79 -26.42
N GLU A 303 32.66 6.69 -26.51
CA GLU A 303 33.57 7.03 -25.39
C GLU A 303 32.85 7.24 -24.04
N VAL A 304 31.72 7.94 -24.05
CA VAL A 304 30.90 8.20 -22.86
C VAL A 304 30.18 6.96 -22.36
N VAL A 305 29.65 6.13 -23.26
CA VAL A 305 28.96 4.87 -22.93
C VAL A 305 29.96 3.87 -22.35
N THR A 306 31.11 3.73 -22.99
CA THR A 306 32.22 2.88 -22.53
C THR A 306 32.70 3.32 -21.15
N GLN A 307 32.91 4.62 -20.93
CA GLN A 307 33.29 5.15 -19.61
C GLN A 307 32.24 4.85 -18.53
N VAL A 308 30.94 4.96 -18.83
CA VAL A 308 29.88 4.64 -17.86
C VAL A 308 29.84 3.15 -17.54
N ILE A 309 30.05 2.28 -18.54
CA ILE A 309 30.10 0.83 -18.33
C ILE A 309 31.27 0.46 -17.41
N PHE A 310 32.47 0.98 -17.67
CA PHE A 310 33.66 0.68 -16.86
C PHE A 310 33.69 1.36 -15.49
N SER A 311 33.21 2.61 -15.38
CA SER A 311 33.19 3.32 -14.10
C SER A 311 31.99 2.97 -13.21
N GLY A 312 30.94 2.40 -13.80
CA GLY A 312 29.66 2.18 -13.13
C GLY A 312 29.01 3.48 -12.61
N SER A 313 29.41 4.65 -13.11
CA SER A 313 28.89 5.93 -12.64
C SER A 313 28.18 6.62 -13.79
N LEU A 314 26.99 7.19 -13.53
CA LEU A 314 26.27 7.93 -14.57
C LEU A 314 27.09 9.14 -15.03
N ARG A 315 26.91 9.53 -16.30
CA ARG A 315 27.49 10.75 -16.85
C ARG A 315 26.41 11.62 -17.48
N VAL A 316 26.45 12.91 -17.14
CA VAL A 316 25.62 13.95 -17.73
C VAL A 316 26.49 14.84 -18.61
N ILE A 317 26.14 14.97 -19.88
CA ILE A 317 26.69 15.97 -20.79
C ILE A 317 25.58 16.98 -21.03
N GLN A 318 25.76 18.19 -20.50
CA GLN A 318 24.78 19.26 -20.68
C GLN A 318 24.75 19.71 -22.16
N PRO A 319 23.57 20.12 -22.68
CA PRO A 319 23.48 20.66 -24.02
C PRO A 319 24.27 21.97 -24.16
N SER A 320 24.85 22.17 -25.33
CA SER A 320 25.60 23.36 -25.74
C SER A 320 25.39 23.63 -27.22
N VAL A 321 25.85 24.78 -27.71
CA VAL A 321 25.76 25.14 -29.14
C VAL A 321 26.40 24.08 -30.06
N LYS A 322 27.36 23.29 -29.55
CA LYS A 322 28.07 22.23 -30.31
C LYS A 322 27.58 20.81 -30.01
N ASN A 323 26.73 20.60 -29.00
CA ASN A 323 26.34 19.26 -28.55
C ASN A 323 24.91 19.27 -28.00
N LEU A 324 24.05 18.39 -28.48
CA LEU A 324 22.64 18.29 -28.07
C LEU A 324 22.44 17.80 -26.62
N GLY A 325 23.52 17.47 -25.91
CA GLY A 325 23.44 16.94 -24.56
C GLY A 325 23.08 15.44 -24.56
N ARG A 326 23.54 14.72 -23.55
CA ARG A 326 23.32 13.28 -23.40
C ARG A 326 23.44 12.90 -21.93
N LEU A 327 22.53 12.05 -21.46
CA LEU A 327 22.63 11.39 -20.17
C LEU A 327 22.88 9.91 -20.41
N VAL A 328 23.92 9.37 -19.79
CA VAL A 328 24.24 7.94 -19.87
C VAL A 328 24.22 7.36 -18.46
N LEU A 329 23.39 6.34 -18.26
CA LEU A 329 23.19 5.67 -16.98
C LEU A 329 23.65 4.21 -17.07
N PRO A 330 24.37 3.68 -16.07
CA PRO A 330 24.82 2.29 -16.07
C PRO A 330 23.65 1.35 -15.73
N LEU A 331 23.48 0.30 -16.52
CA LEU A 331 22.59 -0.82 -16.19
C LEU A 331 23.34 -1.74 -15.23
N LYS A 332 22.95 -1.73 -13.96
CA LYS A 332 23.61 -2.49 -12.89
C LYS A 332 22.71 -3.57 -12.31
N ILE A 333 23.30 -4.74 -12.09
CA ILE A 333 22.72 -5.82 -11.31
C ILE A 333 23.69 -6.10 -10.17
N ARG A 334 23.24 -5.85 -8.93
CA ARG A 334 24.11 -5.88 -7.75
C ARG A 334 25.33 -4.98 -7.99
N ASP A 335 26.54 -5.54 -8.00
CA ASP A 335 27.79 -4.79 -8.21
C ASP A 335 28.35 -4.91 -9.64
N GLN A 336 27.66 -5.59 -10.56
CA GLN A 336 28.11 -5.77 -11.93
C GLN A 336 27.37 -4.83 -12.89
N VAL A 337 28.12 -4.15 -13.76
CA VAL A 337 27.55 -3.33 -14.85
C VAL A 337 27.41 -4.21 -16.08
N ILE A 338 26.17 -4.41 -16.53
CA ILE A 338 25.85 -5.24 -17.70
C ILE A 338 25.67 -4.41 -18.99
N GLY A 339 25.64 -3.08 -18.87
CA GLY A 339 25.41 -2.20 -20.00
C GLY A 339 25.15 -0.75 -19.60
N ALA A 340 24.59 0.02 -20.52
CA ALA A 340 24.22 1.40 -20.27
C ALA A 340 22.99 1.84 -21.08
N LEU A 341 22.18 2.71 -20.48
CA LEU A 341 21.09 3.44 -21.12
C LEU A 341 21.59 4.84 -21.50
N ALA A 342 21.52 5.21 -22.77
CA ALA A 342 21.80 6.56 -23.25
C ALA A 342 20.50 7.27 -23.64
N VAL A 343 20.35 8.51 -23.16
CA VAL A 343 19.17 9.34 -23.38
C VAL A 343 19.59 10.71 -23.92
N HIS A 344 18.85 11.19 -24.91
CA HIS A 344 19.04 12.47 -25.55
C HIS A 344 17.85 13.41 -25.30
N PRO A 345 18.08 14.64 -24.80
CA PRO A 345 17.01 15.59 -24.56
C PRO A 345 16.47 16.14 -25.89
N CYS A 346 15.24 16.63 -25.89
CA CYS A 346 14.68 17.33 -27.04
C CYS A 346 15.26 18.75 -27.14
N GLY A 347 16.04 19.03 -28.19
CA GLY A 347 16.64 20.34 -28.40
C GLY A 347 17.78 20.67 -27.44
N GLN A 348 17.75 21.85 -26.80
CA GLN A 348 18.80 22.31 -25.86
C GLN A 348 18.37 22.25 -24.38
N ALA A 349 17.36 21.44 -24.04
CA ALA A 349 16.88 21.31 -22.67
C ALA A 349 17.90 20.61 -21.76
N ALA A 350 18.28 21.25 -20.65
CA ALA A 350 19.14 20.65 -19.64
C ALA A 350 18.39 19.57 -18.84
N PHE A 351 19.09 18.52 -18.40
CA PHE A 351 18.52 17.48 -17.55
C PHE A 351 18.23 18.03 -16.15
N SER A 352 16.98 17.91 -15.68
CA SER A 352 16.63 18.28 -14.31
C SER A 352 17.05 17.19 -13.31
N ALA A 353 17.18 17.56 -12.03
CA ALA A 353 17.47 16.59 -10.97
C ALA A 353 16.33 15.56 -10.80
N GLU A 354 15.10 15.95 -11.10
CA GLU A 354 13.92 15.06 -11.05
C GLU A 354 13.97 14.03 -12.20
N ASP A 355 14.36 14.45 -13.40
CA ASP A 355 14.52 13.56 -14.57
C ASP A 355 15.62 12.53 -14.33
N ILE A 356 16.75 12.95 -13.77
CA ILE A 356 17.87 12.05 -13.45
C ILE A 356 17.42 11.01 -12.41
N ALA A 357 16.72 11.42 -11.36
CA ALA A 357 16.23 10.51 -10.32
C ALA A 357 15.21 9.50 -10.88
N ALA A 358 14.27 9.95 -11.72
CA ALA A 358 13.30 9.08 -12.38
C ALA A 358 13.98 8.07 -13.32
N LEU A 359 14.95 8.51 -14.14
CA LEU A 359 15.70 7.65 -15.04
C LEU A 359 16.57 6.64 -14.29
N GLN A 360 17.19 7.01 -13.16
CA GLN A 360 17.95 6.06 -12.33
C GLN A 360 17.07 4.92 -11.81
N LEU A 361 15.85 5.24 -11.36
CA LEU A 361 14.90 4.22 -10.90
C LEU A 361 14.49 3.28 -12.04
N LEU A 362 14.18 3.85 -13.21
CA LEU A 362 13.84 3.06 -14.40
C LEU A 362 15.00 2.18 -14.84
N VAL A 363 16.23 2.69 -14.86
CA VAL A 363 17.44 1.95 -15.23
C VAL A 363 17.67 0.73 -14.33
N ALA A 364 17.47 0.85 -13.02
CA ALA A 364 17.58 -0.28 -12.10
C ALA A 364 16.55 -1.39 -12.43
N GLN A 365 15.33 -0.99 -12.79
CA GLN A 365 14.27 -1.91 -13.16
C GLN A 365 14.53 -2.56 -14.53
N ILE A 366 15.03 -1.80 -15.50
CA ILE A 366 15.40 -2.30 -16.82
C ILE A 366 16.53 -3.32 -16.69
N ALA A 367 17.56 -3.03 -15.89
CA ALA A 367 18.65 -3.96 -15.63
C ALA A 367 18.14 -5.29 -15.04
N THR A 368 17.20 -5.23 -14.09
CA THR A 368 16.57 -6.42 -13.50
C THR A 368 15.75 -7.21 -14.54
N ALA A 369 15.01 -6.52 -15.41
CA ALA A 369 14.22 -7.17 -16.45
C ALA A 369 15.10 -7.86 -17.50
N ILE A 370 16.23 -7.24 -17.87
CA ILE A 370 17.24 -7.82 -18.77
C ILE A 370 17.82 -9.10 -18.16
N GLU A 371 18.17 -9.08 -16.88
CA GLU A 371 18.69 -10.26 -16.18
C GLU A 371 17.70 -11.42 -16.18
N ASN A 372 16.44 -11.13 -15.84
CA ASN A 372 15.41 -12.14 -15.82
C ASN A 372 15.19 -12.76 -17.21
N ALA A 373 15.20 -11.94 -18.26
CA ALA A 373 15.08 -12.42 -19.64
C ALA A 373 16.29 -13.25 -20.09
N ARG A 374 17.50 -12.87 -19.67
CA ARG A 374 18.75 -13.62 -19.92
C ARG A 374 18.70 -14.98 -19.23
N LEU A 375 18.46 -15.00 -17.91
CA LEU A 375 18.39 -16.23 -17.10
C LEU A 375 17.30 -17.18 -17.62
N PHE A 376 16.16 -16.64 -18.03
CA PHE A 376 15.09 -17.44 -18.60
C PHE A 376 15.48 -18.06 -19.94
N SER A 377 16.12 -17.30 -20.83
CA SER A 377 16.61 -17.80 -22.12
C SER A 377 17.67 -18.89 -21.95
N GLU A 378 18.61 -18.69 -21.00
CA GLU A 378 19.63 -19.67 -20.65
C GLU A 378 19.03 -20.96 -20.09
N SER A 379 18.04 -20.84 -19.20
CA SER A 379 17.30 -21.98 -18.66
C SER A 379 16.58 -22.76 -19.77
N GLN A 380 15.93 -22.07 -20.70
CA GLN A 380 15.31 -22.73 -21.85
C GLN A 380 16.34 -23.43 -22.75
N ALA A 381 17.47 -22.79 -23.04
CA ALA A 381 18.53 -23.39 -23.84
C ALA A 381 19.07 -24.66 -23.18
N SER A 382 19.33 -24.60 -21.87
CA SER A 382 19.79 -25.73 -21.06
C SER A 382 18.78 -26.89 -21.06
N LEU A 383 17.47 -26.59 -20.96
CA LEU A 383 16.42 -27.61 -21.05
C LEU A 383 16.36 -28.25 -22.44
N ARG A 384 16.54 -27.48 -23.51
CA ARG A 384 16.59 -28.02 -24.88
C ARG A 384 17.79 -28.95 -25.07
N GLU A 385 18.96 -28.55 -24.57
CA GLU A 385 20.18 -29.37 -24.61
C GLU A 385 20.02 -30.66 -23.81
N LEU A 386 19.51 -30.57 -22.57
CA LEU A 386 19.24 -31.74 -21.72
C LEU A 386 18.26 -32.70 -22.39
N ASN A 387 17.18 -32.20 -23.00
CA ASN A 387 16.21 -33.03 -23.70
C ASN A 387 16.81 -33.70 -24.94
N ALA A 388 17.67 -32.99 -25.69
CA ALA A 388 18.37 -33.56 -26.84
C ALA A 388 19.32 -34.69 -26.42
N LEU A 389 20.12 -34.47 -25.37
CA LEU A 389 21.02 -35.49 -24.80
C LEU A 389 20.25 -36.69 -24.25
N TYR A 390 19.15 -36.43 -23.52
CA TYR A 390 18.28 -37.50 -23.00
C TYR A 390 17.69 -38.35 -24.13
N ARG A 391 17.24 -37.71 -25.22
CA ARG A 391 16.73 -38.41 -26.40
C ARG A 391 17.82 -39.26 -27.05
N GLN A 392 19.01 -38.70 -27.25
CA GLN A 392 20.15 -39.43 -27.82
C GLN A 392 20.52 -40.65 -26.97
N TYR A 393 20.58 -40.49 -25.65
CA TYR A 393 20.84 -41.59 -24.71
C TYR A 393 19.77 -42.68 -24.79
N THR A 394 18.49 -42.29 -24.80
CA THR A 394 17.37 -43.23 -24.86
C THR A 394 17.38 -44.02 -26.17
N VAL A 395 17.55 -43.36 -27.31
CA VAL A 395 17.62 -44.02 -28.64
C VAL A 395 18.75 -45.06 -28.67
N GLY A 396 19.98 -44.67 -28.27
CA GLY A 396 21.12 -45.59 -28.29
C GLY A 396 20.91 -46.80 -27.35
N ALA A 397 20.33 -46.59 -26.18
CA ALA A 397 20.06 -47.67 -25.24
C ALA A 397 18.99 -48.64 -25.74
N TRP A 398 17.98 -48.15 -26.48
CA TRP A 398 16.98 -49.00 -27.12
C TRP A 398 17.54 -49.74 -28.34
N GLU A 399 18.39 -49.12 -29.14
CA GLU A 399 19.08 -49.78 -30.25
C GLU A 399 19.92 -50.98 -29.75
N GLU A 400 20.71 -50.79 -28.70
CA GLU A 400 21.51 -51.87 -28.08
C GLU A 400 20.61 -52.98 -27.50
N TYR A 401 19.53 -52.60 -26.80
CA TYR A 401 18.63 -53.56 -26.19
C TYR A 401 17.89 -54.41 -27.23
N VAL A 402 17.35 -53.79 -28.29
CA VAL A 402 16.61 -54.49 -29.36
C VAL A 402 17.54 -55.42 -30.16
N GLN A 403 18.80 -55.06 -30.38
CA GLN A 403 19.78 -55.96 -31.02
C GLN A 403 20.02 -57.24 -30.20
N SER A 404 19.88 -57.17 -28.87
CA SER A 404 20.06 -58.33 -28.00
C SER A 404 18.80 -59.21 -27.82
N GLN A 405 17.61 -58.68 -28.16
CA GLN A 405 16.31 -59.25 -27.82
C GLN A 405 15.34 -59.20 -29.03
N SER A 406 15.80 -59.59 -30.21
CA SER A 406 15.08 -59.38 -31.48
C SER A 406 13.99 -60.44 -31.77
N GLU A 407 13.17 -60.79 -30.78
CA GLU A 407 12.03 -61.69 -30.98
C GLU A 407 10.71 -60.93 -30.79
N ALA A 408 9.86 -60.90 -31.82
CA ALA A 408 8.52 -60.32 -31.70
C ALA A 408 7.54 -61.35 -31.14
N MET A 409 6.61 -60.90 -30.29
CA MET A 409 5.60 -61.77 -29.70
C MET A 409 4.30 -61.69 -30.50
N ARG A 410 3.74 -62.83 -30.90
CA ARG A 410 2.43 -62.92 -31.55
C ARG A 410 1.50 -63.79 -30.71
N TYR A 411 0.28 -63.32 -30.50
CA TYR A 411 -0.80 -64.13 -29.93
C TYR A 411 -1.72 -64.60 -31.06
N SER A 412 -1.93 -65.91 -31.18
CA SER A 412 -2.87 -66.50 -32.13
C SER A 412 -3.52 -67.76 -31.54
N HIS A 413 -4.84 -67.88 -31.70
CA HIS A 413 -5.65 -69.03 -31.24
C HIS A 413 -5.35 -69.52 -29.80
N GLY A 414 -5.29 -68.61 -28.83
CA GLY A 414 -5.08 -69.01 -27.42
C GLY A 414 -3.62 -69.29 -27.04
N SER A 415 -2.68 -69.16 -27.97
CA SER A 415 -1.26 -69.43 -27.72
C SER A 415 -0.37 -68.22 -28.01
N LEU A 416 0.63 -68.02 -27.15
CA LEU A 416 1.69 -67.03 -27.32
C LEU A 416 2.84 -67.69 -28.09
N GLN A 417 3.24 -67.11 -29.22
CA GLN A 417 4.30 -67.64 -30.09
C GLN A 417 5.35 -66.56 -30.34
N CYS A 418 6.64 -66.92 -30.24
CA CYS A 418 7.70 -66.10 -30.80
C CYS A 418 7.60 -66.12 -32.32
N SER A 419 7.58 -64.95 -32.92
CA SER A 419 7.50 -64.74 -34.35
C SER A 419 8.62 -63.81 -34.76
N THR A 420 9.36 -64.16 -35.81
CA THR A 420 10.10 -63.16 -36.60
C THR A 420 9.08 -62.42 -37.45
N ALA A 421 8.33 -61.50 -36.85
CA ALA A 421 7.33 -60.73 -37.57
C ALA A 421 8.04 -59.82 -38.58
N THR A 422 7.76 -59.99 -39.87
CA THR A 422 8.11 -59.00 -40.89
C THR A 422 7.28 -57.75 -40.64
N TRP A 423 7.95 -56.59 -40.61
CA TRP A 423 7.29 -55.31 -40.51
C TRP A 423 6.32 -55.16 -41.69
N GLN A 424 5.03 -54.96 -41.38
CA GLN A 424 4.01 -54.66 -42.39
C GLN A 424 4.01 -53.14 -42.65
N ALA A 425 3.68 -52.72 -43.87
CA ALA A 425 3.71 -51.31 -44.27
C ALA A 425 2.89 -50.39 -43.34
N ALA A 426 1.77 -50.87 -42.81
CA ALA A 426 0.97 -50.11 -41.85
C ALA A 426 1.63 -49.96 -40.47
N CYS A 427 2.43 -50.95 -40.03
CA CYS A 427 3.23 -50.83 -38.81
C CYS A 427 4.38 -49.85 -39.01
N GLU A 428 5.06 -49.88 -40.17
CA GLU A 428 6.09 -48.89 -40.50
C GLU A 428 5.52 -47.47 -40.54
N GLN A 429 4.33 -47.32 -41.13
CA GLN A 429 3.63 -46.04 -41.17
C GLN A 429 3.27 -45.54 -39.77
N ALA A 430 2.67 -46.39 -38.92
CA ALA A 430 2.34 -46.02 -37.54
C ALA A 430 3.58 -45.68 -36.71
N TYR A 431 4.68 -46.42 -36.91
CA TYR A 431 5.96 -46.15 -36.24
C TYR A 431 6.55 -44.80 -36.65
N ALA A 432 6.50 -44.48 -37.95
CA ALA A 432 7.06 -43.24 -38.50
C ALA A 432 6.17 -42.00 -38.25
N SER A 433 4.84 -42.16 -38.29
CA SER A 433 3.90 -41.05 -38.07
C SER A 433 3.66 -40.75 -36.60
N GLY A 434 3.81 -41.76 -35.71
CA GLY A 434 3.39 -41.64 -34.32
C GLY A 434 1.87 -41.64 -34.14
N GLU A 435 1.10 -41.98 -35.19
CA GLU A 435 -0.36 -42.07 -35.15
C GLU A 435 -0.83 -43.51 -35.38
N ALA A 436 -2.01 -43.84 -34.85
CA ALA A 436 -2.61 -45.14 -35.05
C ALA A 436 -3.13 -45.29 -36.50
N VAL A 437 -2.76 -46.39 -37.17
CA VAL A 437 -3.12 -46.67 -38.57
C VAL A 437 -4.01 -47.90 -38.64
N ALA A 438 -5.26 -47.71 -39.08
CA ALA A 438 -6.17 -48.80 -39.39
C ALA A 438 -6.04 -49.19 -40.88
N PHE A 439 -5.96 -50.49 -41.16
CA PHE A 439 -5.83 -51.01 -42.53
C PHE A 439 -6.54 -52.36 -42.68
N THR A 440 -6.83 -52.75 -43.92
CA THR A 440 -7.38 -54.07 -44.25
C THR A 440 -6.30 -54.87 -44.98
N GLY A 441 -5.99 -56.07 -44.49
CA GLY A 441 -4.91 -56.91 -45.03
C GLY A 441 -5.32 -58.38 -45.14
N ASP A 442 -4.64 -59.10 -46.02
CA ASP A 442 -4.80 -60.55 -46.20
C ASP A 442 -3.93 -61.29 -45.17
N ALA A 443 -4.56 -62.06 -44.28
CA ALA A 443 -3.87 -62.74 -43.17
C ALA A 443 -3.16 -64.05 -43.59
N GLY A 444 -2.89 -64.24 -44.89
CA GLY A 444 -2.14 -65.39 -45.41
C GLY A 444 -2.97 -66.67 -45.57
N ALA A 445 -4.29 -66.59 -45.42
CA ALA A 445 -5.22 -67.72 -45.55
C ALA A 445 -6.48 -67.42 -46.40
N GLY A 446 -6.49 -66.33 -47.19
CA GLY A 446 -7.64 -65.96 -48.03
C GLY A 446 -8.81 -65.33 -47.27
N GLU A 447 -8.62 -65.01 -45.99
CA GLU A 447 -9.56 -64.25 -45.16
C GLU A 447 -9.08 -62.81 -45.00
N SER A 448 -9.91 -61.85 -45.42
CA SER A 448 -9.70 -60.43 -45.16
C SER A 448 -9.78 -60.15 -43.67
N THR A 449 -8.75 -59.49 -43.12
CA THR A 449 -8.73 -59.07 -41.71
C THR A 449 -8.63 -57.56 -41.61
N ARG A 450 -9.36 -56.98 -40.64
CA ARG A 450 -9.19 -55.57 -40.26
C ARG A 450 -8.13 -55.48 -39.18
N SER A 451 -7.12 -54.68 -39.47
CA SER A 451 -5.93 -54.56 -38.66
C SER A 451 -5.76 -53.13 -38.16
N LEU A 452 -5.22 -52.98 -36.96
CA LEU A 452 -4.91 -51.69 -36.35
C LEU A 452 -3.47 -51.74 -35.84
N ALA A 453 -2.65 -50.83 -36.32
CA ALA A 453 -1.29 -50.59 -35.84
C ALA A 453 -1.31 -49.38 -34.92
N VAL A 454 -0.93 -49.55 -33.65
CA VAL A 454 -0.85 -48.47 -32.66
C VAL A 454 0.61 -48.31 -32.21
N PRO A 455 1.22 -47.13 -32.36
CA PRO A 455 2.60 -46.92 -31.95
C PRO A 455 2.71 -46.91 -30.42
N VAL A 456 3.83 -47.42 -29.91
CA VAL A 456 4.19 -47.39 -28.49
C VAL A 456 5.17 -46.24 -28.31
N ILE A 457 4.69 -45.10 -27.80
CA ILE A 457 5.46 -43.86 -27.74
C ILE A 457 5.90 -43.57 -26.32
N LEU A 458 7.19 -43.33 -26.14
CA LEU A 458 7.76 -42.82 -24.90
C LEU A 458 8.16 -41.36 -25.09
N ARG A 459 7.36 -40.46 -24.53
CA ARG A 459 7.46 -38.99 -24.68
C ARG A 459 7.24 -38.56 -26.13
N ASP A 460 8.26 -38.70 -26.98
CA ASP A 460 8.23 -38.37 -28.43
C ASP A 460 9.02 -39.39 -29.26
N LEU A 461 9.37 -40.54 -28.66
CA LEU A 461 10.13 -41.60 -29.30
C LEU A 461 9.22 -42.81 -29.50
N SER A 462 9.03 -43.20 -30.77
CA SER A 462 8.35 -44.45 -31.12
C SER A 462 9.29 -45.61 -30.80
N LEU A 463 8.92 -46.45 -29.82
CA LEU A 463 9.69 -47.61 -29.39
C LEU A 463 9.34 -48.87 -30.18
N GLY A 464 8.12 -48.91 -30.73
CA GLY A 464 7.60 -50.07 -31.44
C GLY A 464 6.13 -49.90 -31.80
N VAL A 465 5.50 -50.98 -32.25
CA VAL A 465 4.11 -50.97 -32.71
C VAL A 465 3.35 -52.17 -32.16
N LEU A 466 2.15 -51.93 -31.67
CA LEU A 466 1.17 -52.96 -31.32
C LEU A 466 0.25 -53.19 -32.52
N GLY A 467 0.26 -54.42 -33.04
CA GLY A 467 -0.65 -54.87 -34.09
C GLY A 467 -1.85 -55.61 -33.52
N PHE A 468 -3.05 -55.18 -33.89
CA PHE A 468 -4.30 -55.86 -33.58
C PHE A 468 -4.96 -56.32 -34.88
N HIS A 469 -5.51 -57.53 -34.89
CA HIS A 469 -6.16 -58.11 -36.06
C HIS A 469 -7.52 -58.67 -35.66
N ARG A 470 -8.56 -58.41 -36.47
CA ARG A 470 -9.90 -59.00 -36.31
C ARG A 470 -10.50 -59.44 -37.65
N PRO A 471 -11.42 -60.42 -37.66
CA PRO A 471 -12.13 -60.81 -38.88
C PRO A 471 -12.89 -59.63 -39.49
N ASP A 472 -13.05 -59.59 -40.82
CA ASP A 472 -13.75 -58.49 -41.50
C ASP A 472 -15.22 -58.32 -41.04
N GLU A 473 -15.86 -59.42 -40.63
CA GLU A 473 -17.23 -59.44 -40.09
C GLU A 473 -17.41 -58.61 -38.81
N ALA A 474 -16.32 -58.35 -38.06
CA ALA A 474 -16.36 -57.56 -36.83
C ALA A 474 -16.45 -56.03 -37.05
N GLY A 475 -16.51 -55.56 -38.30
CA GLY A 475 -16.67 -54.13 -38.62
C GLY A 475 -15.40 -53.30 -38.46
N ALA A 476 -15.49 -51.97 -38.59
CA ALA A 476 -14.34 -51.04 -38.57
C ALA A 476 -13.99 -50.59 -37.15
N TRP A 477 -12.70 -50.38 -36.87
CA TRP A 477 -12.23 -49.91 -35.57
C TRP A 477 -12.87 -48.55 -35.24
N GLN A 478 -13.54 -48.48 -34.09
CA GLN A 478 -14.20 -47.25 -33.65
C GLN A 478 -13.18 -46.30 -33.00
N PRO A 479 -13.40 -44.97 -33.05
CA PRO A 479 -12.51 -44.00 -32.43
C PRO A 479 -12.26 -44.26 -30.94
N GLU A 480 -13.27 -44.72 -30.21
CA GLU A 480 -13.19 -45.06 -28.79
C GLU A 480 -12.28 -46.28 -28.55
N GLU A 481 -12.32 -47.27 -29.44
CA GLU A 481 -11.45 -48.45 -29.39
C GLU A 481 -9.98 -48.05 -29.64
N ILE A 482 -9.75 -47.19 -30.64
CA ILE A 482 -8.41 -46.69 -30.98
C ILE A 482 -7.85 -45.88 -29.80
N ALA A 483 -8.66 -45.00 -29.19
CA ALA A 483 -8.25 -44.23 -28.02
C ALA A 483 -7.94 -45.13 -26.81
N MET A 484 -8.74 -46.17 -26.57
CA MET A 484 -8.50 -47.14 -25.50
C MET A 484 -7.17 -47.88 -25.70
N VAL A 485 -6.92 -48.37 -26.91
CA VAL A 485 -5.67 -49.06 -27.24
C VAL A 485 -4.48 -48.10 -27.17
N GLY A 486 -4.64 -46.85 -27.58
CA GLY A 486 -3.63 -45.79 -27.41
C GLY A 486 -3.19 -45.62 -25.95
N MET A 487 -4.15 -45.53 -25.02
CA MET A 487 -3.83 -45.44 -23.58
C MET A 487 -3.08 -46.67 -23.05
N ILE A 488 -3.38 -47.86 -23.58
CA ILE A 488 -2.67 -49.09 -23.23
C ILE A 488 -1.25 -49.06 -23.79
N ALA A 489 -1.07 -48.59 -25.03
CA ALA A 489 0.24 -48.42 -25.66
C ALA A 489 1.13 -47.44 -24.88
N ASP A 490 0.57 -46.32 -24.42
CA ASP A 490 1.28 -45.34 -23.58
C ASP A 490 1.74 -45.94 -22.25
N ARG A 491 0.86 -46.72 -21.60
CA ARG A 491 1.20 -47.39 -20.35
C ARG A 491 2.24 -48.49 -20.55
N LEU A 492 2.17 -49.19 -21.68
CA LEU A 492 3.13 -50.21 -22.08
C LEU A 492 4.50 -49.59 -22.33
N ALA A 493 4.59 -48.44 -23.00
CA ALA A 493 5.85 -47.74 -23.25
C ALA A 493 6.64 -47.50 -21.95
N LEU A 494 5.95 -47.01 -20.91
CA LEU A 494 6.54 -46.84 -19.57
C LEU A 494 6.94 -48.16 -18.92
N ALA A 495 6.10 -49.19 -19.03
CA ALA A 495 6.37 -50.49 -18.41
C ALA A 495 7.60 -51.16 -19.03
N VAL A 496 7.71 -51.14 -20.36
CA VAL A 496 8.85 -51.74 -21.06
C VAL A 496 10.13 -50.93 -20.81
N GLU A 497 10.07 -49.59 -20.75
CA GLU A 497 11.24 -48.79 -20.36
C GLU A 497 11.71 -49.12 -18.93
N ASN A 498 10.78 -49.26 -17.98
CA ASN A 498 11.14 -49.65 -16.61
C ASN A 498 11.79 -51.04 -16.55
N ILE A 499 11.28 -52.00 -17.34
CA ILE A 499 11.88 -53.35 -17.42
C ILE A 499 13.27 -53.25 -18.03
N ARG A 500 13.44 -52.53 -19.14
CA ARG A 500 14.74 -52.31 -19.79
C ARG A 500 15.76 -51.71 -18.83
N LEU A 501 15.37 -50.66 -18.09
CA LEU A 501 16.23 -50.01 -17.08
C LEU A 501 16.59 -50.97 -15.93
N LEU A 502 15.64 -51.79 -15.49
CA LEU A 502 15.90 -52.80 -14.46
C LEU A 502 16.89 -53.86 -14.95
N GLU A 503 16.71 -54.37 -16.16
CA GLU A 503 17.62 -55.34 -16.76
C GLU A 503 19.02 -54.76 -16.98
N ASP A 504 19.15 -53.54 -17.50
CA ASP A 504 20.42 -52.83 -17.62
C ASP A 504 21.12 -52.69 -16.26
N THR A 505 20.37 -52.31 -15.23
CA THR A 505 20.91 -52.18 -13.86
C THR A 505 21.39 -53.54 -13.34
N GLN A 506 20.62 -54.61 -13.57
CA GLN A 506 21.00 -55.96 -13.16
C GLN A 506 22.24 -56.46 -13.89
N ARG A 507 22.35 -56.23 -15.22
CA ARG A 507 23.55 -56.58 -16.00
C ARG A 507 24.79 -55.87 -15.45
N ARG A 508 24.69 -54.57 -15.14
CA ARG A 508 25.80 -53.79 -14.54
C ARG A 508 26.22 -54.35 -13.19
N VAL A 509 25.26 -54.64 -12.31
CA VAL A 509 25.56 -55.24 -10.99
C VAL A 509 26.22 -56.61 -11.14
N GLN A 510 25.73 -57.46 -12.05
CA GLN A 510 26.34 -58.77 -12.30
C GLN A 510 27.79 -58.64 -12.80
N GLN A 511 28.04 -57.69 -13.70
CA GLN A 511 29.37 -57.42 -14.23
C GLN A 511 30.32 -56.91 -13.14
N GLU A 512 29.90 -55.94 -12.33
CA GLU A 512 30.69 -55.43 -11.20
C GLU A 512 30.97 -56.52 -10.15
N GLN A 513 29.98 -57.34 -9.82
CA GLN A 513 30.16 -58.47 -8.91
C GLN A 513 31.13 -59.52 -9.47
N LEU A 514 31.12 -59.76 -10.78
CA LEU A 514 32.07 -60.66 -11.43
C LEU A 514 33.50 -60.11 -11.30
N VAL A 515 33.70 -58.85 -11.68
CA VAL A 515 35.00 -58.16 -11.57
C VAL A 515 35.49 -58.12 -10.12
N GLY A 516 34.62 -57.77 -9.18
CA GLY A 516 34.94 -57.70 -7.76
C GLY A 516 35.32 -59.08 -7.19
N ARG A 517 34.58 -60.14 -7.53
CA ARG A 517 34.91 -61.52 -7.11
C ARG A 517 36.24 -62.00 -7.68
N MET A 518 36.54 -61.69 -8.95
CA MET A 518 37.83 -62.02 -9.56
C MET A 518 38.98 -61.29 -8.85
N THR A 519 38.87 -59.97 -8.68
CA THR A 519 39.88 -59.15 -7.98
C THR A 519 40.12 -59.61 -6.54
N ALA A 520 39.06 -59.95 -5.79
CA ALA A 520 39.17 -60.47 -4.44
C ALA A 520 39.87 -61.84 -4.37
N ARG A 521 39.71 -62.70 -5.40
CA ARG A 521 40.45 -63.96 -5.48
C ARG A 521 41.92 -63.73 -5.84
N PHE A 522 42.21 -62.80 -6.75
CA PHE A 522 43.59 -62.45 -7.11
C PHE A 522 44.36 -61.89 -5.90
N THR A 523 43.75 -60.99 -5.13
CA THR A 523 44.40 -60.32 -3.98
C THR A 523 44.55 -61.19 -2.73
N ARG A 524 43.87 -62.35 -2.65
CA ARG A 524 44.03 -63.30 -1.53
C ARG A 524 45.27 -64.19 -1.62
N SER A 525 45.93 -64.25 -2.77
CA SER A 525 47.17 -65.00 -2.96
C SER A 525 48.38 -64.07 -2.81
N LEU A 526 49.30 -64.41 -1.92
CA LEU A 526 50.57 -63.67 -1.72
C LEU A 526 51.71 -64.17 -2.62
N ASP A 527 51.45 -65.18 -3.46
CA ASP A 527 52.39 -65.76 -4.41
C ASP A 527 52.00 -65.37 -5.85
N MET A 528 52.94 -64.73 -6.56
CA MET A 528 52.77 -64.28 -7.94
C MET A 528 52.42 -65.44 -8.88
N GLU A 529 53.07 -66.60 -8.73
CA GLU A 529 52.80 -67.75 -9.61
C GLU A 529 51.35 -68.24 -9.42
N ALA A 530 50.89 -68.29 -8.18
CA ALA A 530 49.52 -68.67 -7.84
C ALA A 530 48.48 -67.63 -8.32
N VAL A 531 48.79 -66.33 -8.27
CA VAL A 531 47.93 -65.27 -8.85
C VAL A 531 47.78 -65.44 -10.36
N LEU A 532 48.90 -65.60 -11.08
CA LEU A 532 48.91 -65.73 -12.55
C LEU A 532 48.16 -66.99 -13.02
N ARG A 533 48.38 -68.12 -12.34
CA ARG A 533 47.69 -69.38 -12.63
C ARG A 533 46.18 -69.29 -12.36
N THR A 534 45.78 -68.57 -11.32
CA THR A 534 44.37 -68.30 -11.01
C THR A 534 43.75 -67.37 -12.04
N ALA A 535 44.47 -66.34 -12.49
CA ALA A 535 44.00 -65.41 -13.52
C ALA A 535 43.76 -66.11 -14.87
N VAL A 536 44.72 -66.89 -15.36
CA VAL A 536 44.58 -67.64 -16.62
C VAL A 536 43.38 -68.60 -16.57
N ARG A 537 43.19 -69.31 -15.45
CA ARG A 537 42.09 -70.26 -15.29
C ARG A 537 40.72 -69.58 -15.27
N GLU A 538 40.57 -68.51 -14.50
CA GLU A 538 39.28 -67.83 -14.35
C GLU A 538 38.89 -67.05 -15.61
N LEU A 539 39.86 -66.37 -16.24
CA LEU A 539 39.62 -65.67 -17.50
C LEU A 539 39.34 -66.66 -18.64
N GLY A 540 39.97 -67.85 -18.64
CA GLY A 540 39.73 -68.90 -19.61
C GLY A 540 38.39 -69.63 -19.45
N GLN A 541 37.67 -69.43 -18.34
CA GLN A 541 36.32 -69.97 -18.14
C GLN A 541 35.22 -69.02 -18.61
N LEU A 542 35.57 -67.82 -19.08
CA LEU A 542 34.60 -66.89 -19.61
C LEU A 542 34.05 -67.41 -20.96
N PRO A 543 32.72 -67.37 -21.20
CA PRO A 543 32.10 -67.97 -22.39
C PRO A 543 32.59 -67.44 -23.73
N GLN A 544 33.18 -66.24 -23.75
CA GLN A 544 33.62 -65.52 -24.94
C GLN A 544 35.15 -65.55 -25.12
N VAL A 545 35.88 -66.28 -24.28
CA VAL A 545 37.35 -66.30 -24.27
C VAL A 545 37.88 -67.64 -24.75
N SER A 546 38.49 -67.63 -25.93
CA SER A 546 39.00 -68.85 -26.57
C SER A 546 40.39 -69.27 -26.08
N GLN A 547 41.23 -68.32 -25.68
CA GLN A 547 42.58 -68.56 -25.17
C GLN A 547 43.02 -67.40 -24.26
N VAL A 548 43.72 -67.73 -23.17
CA VAL A 548 44.33 -66.74 -22.25
C VAL A 548 45.78 -67.11 -22.00
N SER A 549 46.70 -66.18 -22.26
CA SER A 549 48.10 -66.27 -21.83
C SER A 549 48.46 -65.03 -21.02
N VAL A 550 49.35 -65.18 -20.04
CA VAL A 550 49.86 -64.06 -19.25
C VAL A 550 51.38 -64.13 -19.27
N HIS A 551 52.02 -63.05 -19.70
CA HIS A 551 53.48 -62.92 -19.79
C HIS A 551 53.95 -61.81 -18.84
N VAL A 552 54.94 -62.11 -17.99
CA VAL A 552 55.55 -61.14 -17.08
C VAL A 552 56.93 -60.76 -17.60
N GLY A 553 57.10 -59.50 -18.00
CA GLY A 553 58.35 -58.96 -18.52
C GLY A 553 59.14 -58.15 -17.49
N SER A 554 60.44 -57.99 -17.71
CA SER A 554 61.25 -57.01 -16.97
C SER A 554 61.10 -55.63 -17.62
N PRO A 555 60.88 -54.54 -16.84
CA PRO A 555 60.68 -53.19 -17.39
C PRO A 555 61.88 -52.63 -18.17
N GLN A 556 63.04 -53.30 -18.15
CA GLN A 556 64.23 -52.92 -18.93
C GLN A 556 64.48 -53.80 -20.18
N ALA A 557 63.68 -54.85 -20.40
CA ALA A 557 63.82 -55.73 -21.57
C ALA A 557 62.70 -55.44 -22.58
N SER A 558 63.07 -54.95 -23.77
CA SER A 558 62.14 -54.79 -24.89
C SER A 558 61.53 -56.14 -25.30
N PRO A 559 60.21 -56.25 -25.51
CA PRO A 559 59.55 -57.49 -25.94
C PRO A 559 59.76 -57.68 -27.45
N ALA A 560 60.98 -58.05 -27.82
CA ALA A 560 61.30 -58.45 -29.19
C ALA A 560 62.39 -59.53 -29.14
N ALA A 561 61.95 -60.79 -29.16
CA ALA A 561 62.65 -62.00 -29.64
C ALA A 561 62.38 -63.22 -28.75
N SER A 562 61.21 -63.84 -28.86
CA SER A 562 61.04 -65.26 -28.49
C SER A 562 59.79 -65.89 -29.13
N GLU A 563 59.47 -65.55 -30.38
CA GLU A 563 58.55 -66.35 -31.20
C GLU A 563 59.33 -66.92 -32.37
N ARG A 564 59.93 -68.10 -32.14
CA ARG A 564 60.34 -69.09 -33.14
C ARG A 564 60.88 -70.30 -32.39
N GLU A 565 59.98 -71.17 -31.93
CA GLU A 565 60.13 -72.63 -31.83
C GLU A 565 58.98 -73.20 -30.98
N GLU A 566 57.93 -73.66 -31.64
CA GLU A 566 57.41 -75.04 -31.61
C GLU A 566 55.95 -75.07 -32.08
N ALA A 567 55.61 -76.18 -32.74
CA ALA A 567 54.47 -76.41 -33.62
C ALA A 567 53.13 -76.65 -32.90
#